data_AF-A0AB38G7H5-F1
#
_entry.id   AF-A0AB38G7H5-F1
#
_cell.length_a   1.000
_cell.length_b   1.000
_cell.length_c   1.000
_cell.angle_alpha   90.00
_cell.angle_beta   90.00
_cell.angle_gamma   90.00
#
_symmetry.space_group_name_H-M   'P 1'
#
loop_
_entity.id
_entity.type
_entity.pdbx_description
1 polymer ?
#
loop_
_entity_poly.entity_id
_entity_poly.type
_entity_poly.pdbx_seq_one_letter_code
_entity_poly.pdbx_strand_id
1 'polypeptide(L)'
;MEMYYKFFPEYRLIYDFDESRHGYEYYHFFQSDSTPSYLKIQLYYHQTLLADFVGLSLDGGRYATPCPETDGITFNANRGWDITFKYMEKDSLIFKLNEFLYCKKYTDDARISRNNFFESILVFNSKEERLNFKRFIKRNWEESRKCYSSEIQSIVPTVPKLGNGYTYGAFKQECEDICILQKMLSEYRRIDY
;
A
#
# COMPACT_ATOMS: atom_id res chain seq x y z
N MET A 1 -2.96 -9.59 -19.77
CA MET A 1 -3.31 -10.95 -19.29
C MET A 1 -4.80 -11.03 -19.00
N GLU A 2 -5.47 -12.13 -19.35
CA GLU A 2 -6.90 -12.35 -19.12
C GLU A 2 -7.15 -13.65 -18.36
N MET A 3 -8.17 -13.66 -17.51
CA MET A 3 -8.60 -14.80 -16.70
C MET A 3 -10.12 -14.91 -16.66
N TYR A 4 -10.59 -16.15 -16.53
CA TYR A 4 -12.01 -16.50 -16.47
C TYR A 4 -12.29 -17.26 -15.18
N TYR A 5 -13.44 -17.01 -14.56
CA TYR A 5 -13.85 -17.82 -13.42
C TYR A 5 -14.39 -19.17 -13.89
N LYS A 6 -13.76 -20.28 -13.47
CA LYS A 6 -14.06 -21.64 -13.96
C LYS A 6 -15.54 -22.03 -13.92
N PHE A 7 -16.28 -21.60 -12.89
CA PHE A 7 -17.69 -21.97 -12.70
C PHE A 7 -18.66 -21.01 -13.39
N PHE A 8 -18.25 -19.76 -13.61
CA PHE A 8 -19.06 -18.71 -14.23
C PHE A 8 -18.14 -17.88 -15.15
N PRO A 9 -17.79 -18.42 -16.34
CA PRO A 9 -16.78 -17.83 -17.24
C PRO A 9 -17.18 -16.47 -17.79
N GLU A 10 -18.45 -16.08 -17.65
CA GLU A 10 -18.89 -14.71 -17.91
C GLU A 10 -18.22 -13.68 -17.01
N TYR A 11 -17.75 -14.07 -15.82
CA TYR A 11 -16.86 -13.24 -15.02
C TYR A 11 -15.42 -13.34 -15.52
N ARG A 12 -14.87 -12.19 -15.89
CA ARG A 12 -13.51 -12.07 -16.42
C ARG A 12 -12.72 -11.03 -15.65
N LEU A 13 -11.44 -11.32 -15.44
CA LEU A 13 -10.46 -10.38 -14.91
C LEU A 13 -9.37 -10.18 -15.95
N ILE A 14 -9.21 -8.93 -16.39
CA ILE A 14 -8.22 -8.53 -17.38
C ILE A 14 -7.25 -7.57 -16.68
N TYR A 15 -5.95 -7.76 -16.87
CA TYR A 15 -4.98 -6.78 -16.43
C TYR A 15 -3.79 -6.68 -17.37
N ASP A 16 -3.32 -5.47 -17.60
CA ASP A 16 -2.18 -5.18 -18.48
C ASP A 16 -1.35 -4.04 -17.92
N PHE A 17 -0.13 -3.85 -18.45
CA PHE A 17 0.72 -2.73 -18.06
C PHE A 17 0.08 -1.39 -18.44
N ASP A 18 0.14 -0.44 -17.51
CA ASP A 18 -0.31 0.94 -17.72
C ASP A 18 0.91 1.83 -17.95
N GLU A 19 1.29 1.94 -19.23
CA GLU A 19 2.41 2.77 -19.70
C GLU A 19 2.16 4.28 -19.57
N SER A 20 1.02 4.72 -19.05
CA SER A 20 0.75 6.16 -18.82
C SER A 20 1.18 6.62 -17.43
N ARG A 21 1.51 5.69 -16.52
CA ARG A 21 1.84 5.96 -15.12
C ARG A 21 3.28 5.59 -14.81
N HIS A 22 4.04 6.57 -14.33
CA HIS A 22 5.47 6.40 -13.99
C HIS A 22 5.85 7.04 -12.65
N GLY A 23 4.88 7.56 -11.91
CA GLY A 23 5.13 8.27 -10.65
C GLY A 23 5.66 7.33 -9.57
N TYR A 24 6.66 7.78 -8.83
CA TYR A 24 7.07 7.09 -7.60
C TYR A 24 6.04 7.31 -6.50
N GLU A 25 5.92 6.29 -5.65
CA GLU A 25 5.19 6.29 -4.38
C GLU A 25 6.12 5.66 -3.35
N TYR A 26 6.04 6.05 -2.08
CA TYR A 26 7.04 5.69 -1.07
C TYR A 26 7.21 4.17 -0.88
N TYR A 27 6.14 3.37 -1.05
CA TYR A 27 6.19 1.91 -0.90
C TYR A 27 7.09 1.22 -1.94
N HIS A 28 7.41 1.88 -3.06
CA HIS A 28 8.34 1.32 -4.04
C HIS A 28 9.75 1.18 -3.45
N PHE A 29 10.16 2.06 -2.55
CA PHE A 29 11.50 2.04 -1.95
C PHE A 29 11.70 0.89 -0.95
N PHE A 30 10.63 0.22 -0.53
CA PHE A 30 10.71 -0.98 0.30
C PHE A 30 10.98 -2.26 -0.52
N GLN A 31 10.94 -2.16 -1.85
CA GLN A 31 11.26 -3.26 -2.76
C GLN A 31 12.75 -3.25 -3.10
N SER A 32 13.29 -4.40 -3.53
CA SER A 32 14.69 -4.47 -3.96
C SER A 32 14.87 -3.74 -5.30
N ASP A 33 13.93 -3.96 -6.23
CA ASP A 33 13.74 -3.10 -7.40
C ASP A 33 12.59 -2.11 -7.12
N SER A 34 12.97 -0.84 -6.95
CA SER A 34 12.06 0.27 -6.66
C SER A 34 11.49 0.93 -7.90
N THR A 35 11.77 0.42 -9.11
CA THR A 35 11.26 1.00 -10.36
C THR A 35 9.73 0.90 -10.41
N PRO A 36 8.99 2.02 -10.57
CA PRO A 36 7.54 1.98 -10.64
C PRO A 36 7.06 1.26 -11.89
N SER A 37 6.13 0.34 -11.71
CA SER A 37 5.44 -0.32 -12.81
C SER A 37 3.98 -0.48 -12.44
N TYR A 38 3.10 0.13 -13.24
CA TYR A 38 1.67 0.17 -12.99
C TYR A 38 0.94 -0.79 -13.91
N LEU A 39 -0.21 -1.24 -13.44
CA LEU A 39 -1.14 -2.08 -14.18
C LEU A 39 -2.49 -1.38 -14.25
N LYS A 40 -3.28 -1.71 -15.28
CA LYS A 40 -4.72 -1.46 -15.31
C LYS A 40 -5.43 -2.79 -15.10
N ILE A 41 -6.19 -2.93 -14.01
CA ILE A 41 -6.94 -4.14 -13.69
C ILE A 41 -8.43 -3.87 -13.91
N GLN A 42 -9.13 -4.76 -14.61
CA GLN A 42 -10.53 -4.60 -14.96
C GLN A 42 -11.31 -5.90 -14.70
N LEU A 43 -12.46 -5.77 -14.04
CA LEU A 43 -13.40 -6.85 -13.76
C LEU A 43 -14.62 -6.70 -14.67
N TYR A 44 -14.98 -7.76 -15.38
CA TYR A 44 -16.12 -7.79 -16.30
C TYR A 44 -17.13 -8.87 -15.91
N TYR A 45 -18.39 -8.61 -16.26
CA TYR A 45 -19.45 -9.60 -16.39
C TYR A 45 -19.96 -9.54 -17.84
N HIS A 46 -19.76 -10.61 -18.60
CA HIS A 46 -19.81 -10.60 -20.06
C HIS A 46 -18.96 -9.45 -20.63
N GLN A 47 -19.59 -8.50 -21.32
CA GLN A 47 -18.95 -7.32 -21.92
C GLN A 47 -19.04 -6.08 -21.03
N THR A 48 -19.78 -6.17 -19.91
CA THR A 48 -20.00 -5.05 -18.99
C THR A 48 -18.83 -4.94 -18.02
N LEU A 49 -18.17 -3.77 -18.01
CA LEU A 49 -17.17 -3.43 -17.00
C LEU A 49 -17.87 -3.23 -15.65
N LEU A 50 -17.55 -4.07 -14.67
CA LEU A 50 -18.09 -3.98 -13.31
C LEU A 50 -17.27 -3.03 -12.44
N ALA A 51 -15.95 -3.09 -12.55
CA ALA A 51 -15.02 -2.27 -11.80
C ALA A 51 -13.65 -2.23 -12.49
N ASP A 52 -12.93 -1.13 -12.31
CA ASP A 52 -11.54 -0.98 -12.70
C ASP A 52 -10.68 -0.46 -11.54
N PHE A 53 -9.43 -0.87 -11.54
CA PHE A 53 -8.46 -0.53 -10.51
C PHE A 53 -7.13 -0.18 -11.16
N VAL A 54 -6.44 0.79 -10.56
CA VAL A 54 -4.99 0.90 -10.75
C VAL A 54 -4.36 -0.28 -10.02
N GLY A 55 -3.47 -0.99 -10.69
CA GLY A 55 -2.64 -2.04 -10.11
C GLY A 55 -1.18 -1.65 -10.11
N LEU A 56 -0.39 -2.47 -9.43
CA LEU A 56 1.05 -2.34 -9.26
C LEU A 56 1.70 -3.65 -9.65
N SER A 57 2.85 -3.55 -10.31
CA SER A 57 3.77 -4.65 -10.61
C SER A 57 5.07 -4.37 -9.87
N LEU A 58 5.16 -4.85 -8.63
CA LEU A 58 6.23 -4.54 -7.69
C LEU A 58 7.46 -5.42 -7.91
N ASP A 59 8.62 -4.90 -7.49
CA ASP A 59 9.90 -5.60 -7.42
C ASP A 59 10.31 -6.24 -8.75
N GLY A 60 10.28 -5.45 -9.83
CA GLY A 60 10.60 -5.92 -11.19
C GLY A 60 9.56 -6.91 -11.75
N GLY A 61 8.33 -6.88 -11.25
CA GLY A 61 7.24 -7.76 -11.69
C GLY A 61 7.11 -9.09 -10.96
N ARG A 62 7.79 -9.23 -9.81
CA ARG A 62 7.65 -10.40 -8.94
C ARG A 62 6.30 -10.48 -8.26
N TYR A 63 5.65 -9.35 -8.03
CA TYR A 63 4.39 -9.31 -7.30
C TYR A 63 3.39 -8.31 -7.91
N ALA A 64 2.20 -8.80 -8.23
CA ALA A 64 1.10 -7.98 -8.74
C ALA A 64 0.04 -7.78 -7.64
N THR A 65 -0.37 -6.53 -7.45
CA THR A 65 -1.38 -6.16 -6.46
C THR A 65 -2.23 -5.00 -6.99
N PRO A 66 -3.51 -4.83 -6.60
CA PRO A 66 -4.17 -3.55 -6.74
C PRO A 66 -3.41 -2.46 -5.97
N CYS A 67 -3.50 -1.23 -6.46
CA CYS A 67 -2.99 -0.05 -5.77
C CYS A 67 -3.76 0.12 -4.44
N PRO A 68 -3.05 0.33 -3.31
CA PRO A 68 -3.70 0.55 -2.02
C PRO A 68 -4.43 1.89 -2.01
N GLU A 69 -5.40 2.02 -1.11
CA GLU A 69 -6.11 3.29 -0.90
C GLU A 69 -5.23 4.28 -0.15
N THR A 70 -5.56 5.57 -0.23
CA THR A 70 -4.82 6.65 0.46
C THR A 70 -5.71 7.29 1.53
N ASP A 71 -5.15 7.48 2.72
CA ASP A 71 -5.77 8.26 3.78
C ASP A 71 -4.67 9.06 4.51
N GLY A 72 -5.07 9.96 5.41
CA GLY A 72 -4.12 10.77 6.14
C GLY A 72 -4.63 11.29 7.47
N ILE A 73 -3.68 11.82 8.23
CA ILE A 73 -3.87 12.43 9.54
C ILE A 73 -3.68 13.93 9.39
N THR A 74 -4.60 14.68 10.00
CA THR A 74 -4.53 16.12 10.17
C THR A 74 -4.59 16.42 11.66
N PHE A 75 -3.53 17.02 12.21
CA PHE A 75 -3.40 17.40 13.61
C PHE A 75 -4.03 18.77 13.89
N ASN A 76 -3.85 19.72 12.97
CA ASN A 76 -4.35 21.10 13.09
C ASN A 76 -5.48 21.37 12.09
N ALA A 77 -6.25 22.46 12.23
CA ALA A 77 -7.37 22.79 11.33
C ALA A 77 -6.95 23.27 9.91
N ASN A 78 -5.86 22.72 9.36
CA ASN A 78 -5.36 23.01 8.02
C ASN A 78 -6.10 22.19 6.95
N ARG A 79 -6.03 22.66 5.70
CA ARG A 79 -6.72 22.02 4.55
C ARG A 79 -6.04 20.74 4.04
N GLY A 80 -4.89 20.33 4.59
CA GLY A 80 -4.11 19.19 4.13
C GLY A 80 -3.88 18.13 5.21
N TRP A 81 -3.41 16.96 4.77
CA TRP A 81 -2.90 15.92 5.67
C TRP A 81 -1.46 16.24 6.07
N ASP A 82 -1.19 16.21 7.37
CA ASP A 82 0.18 16.33 7.92
C ASP A 82 0.96 15.03 7.72
N ILE A 83 0.25 13.89 7.72
CA ILE A 83 0.80 12.57 7.42
C ILE A 83 -0.13 11.88 6.43
N THR A 84 0.42 11.37 5.34
CA THR A 84 -0.31 10.54 4.37
C THR A 84 0.18 9.11 4.47
N PHE A 85 -0.73 8.14 4.39
CA PHE A 85 -0.38 6.72 4.38
C PHE A 85 -1.27 5.95 3.41
N LYS A 86 -0.71 4.88 2.83
CA LYS A 86 -1.45 3.91 2.05
C LYS A 86 -2.01 2.81 2.94
N TYR A 87 -3.17 2.28 2.57
CA TYR A 87 -3.83 1.24 3.35
C TYR A 87 -4.67 0.28 2.52
N MET A 88 -5.02 -0.85 3.14
CA MET A 88 -6.06 -1.78 2.69
C MET A 88 -6.89 -2.25 3.88
N GLU A 89 -8.18 -2.48 3.66
CA GLU A 89 -9.10 -3.08 4.64
C GLU A 89 -9.41 -4.52 4.22
N LYS A 90 -9.28 -5.50 5.14
CA LYS A 90 -9.39 -6.94 4.82
C LYS A 90 -10.74 -7.35 4.23
N ASP A 91 -11.81 -6.63 4.56
CA ASP A 91 -13.16 -6.87 4.06
C ASP A 91 -13.43 -6.21 2.68
N SER A 92 -12.54 -5.32 2.23
CA SER A 92 -12.65 -4.61 0.95
C SER A 92 -12.44 -5.49 -0.28
N LEU A 93 -12.99 -5.05 -1.42
CA LEU A 93 -12.74 -5.68 -2.71
C LEU A 93 -11.26 -5.57 -3.13
N ILE A 94 -10.59 -4.47 -2.79
CA ILE A 94 -9.16 -4.25 -3.06
C ILE A 94 -8.31 -5.33 -2.36
N PHE A 95 -8.57 -5.60 -1.08
CA PHE A 95 -7.82 -6.63 -0.36
C PHE A 95 -8.13 -8.04 -0.89
N LYS A 96 -9.40 -8.34 -1.22
CA LYS A 96 -9.74 -9.63 -1.84
C LYS A 96 -9.06 -9.84 -3.20
N LEU A 97 -8.97 -8.78 -4.00
CA LEU A 97 -8.26 -8.78 -5.27
C LEU A 97 -6.75 -8.95 -5.07
N ASN A 98 -6.16 -8.33 -4.05
CA ASN A 98 -4.78 -8.54 -3.63
C ASN A 98 -4.49 -10.02 -3.33
N GLU A 99 -5.29 -10.64 -2.46
CA GLU A 99 -5.16 -12.06 -2.10
C GLU A 99 -5.26 -12.96 -3.34
N PHE A 100 -6.25 -12.69 -4.20
CA PHE A 100 -6.47 -13.45 -5.41
C PHE A 100 -5.26 -13.40 -6.37
N LEU A 101 -4.70 -12.21 -6.62
CA LEU A 101 -3.54 -12.06 -7.50
C LEU A 101 -2.29 -12.72 -6.92
N TYR A 102 -2.12 -12.65 -5.60
CA TYR A 102 -1.01 -13.29 -4.89
C TYR A 102 -1.07 -14.82 -4.99
N CYS A 103 -2.19 -15.43 -4.61
CA CYS A 103 -2.34 -16.89 -4.59
C CYS A 103 -2.22 -17.52 -5.98
N LYS A 104 -2.58 -16.79 -7.04
CA LYS A 104 -2.50 -17.27 -8.42
C LYS A 104 -1.06 -17.54 -8.89
N LYS A 105 -0.09 -16.72 -8.46
CA LYS A 105 1.31 -16.79 -8.90
C LYS A 105 2.25 -16.81 -7.70
N TYR A 106 1.98 -17.71 -6.76
CA TYR A 106 2.82 -17.85 -5.58
C TYR A 106 4.24 -18.32 -5.96
N THR A 107 5.22 -17.51 -5.60
CA THR A 107 6.66 -17.84 -5.62
C THR A 107 7.30 -17.28 -4.34
N ASP A 108 8.49 -17.76 -3.97
CA ASP A 108 9.19 -17.23 -2.81
C ASP A 108 9.54 -15.74 -2.97
N ASP A 109 9.92 -15.33 -4.18
CA ASP A 109 10.13 -13.93 -4.56
C ASP A 109 8.85 -13.09 -4.40
N ALA A 110 7.70 -13.60 -4.85
CA ALA A 110 6.42 -12.91 -4.68
C ALA A 110 6.04 -12.77 -3.20
N ARG A 111 6.37 -13.77 -2.37
CA ARG A 111 6.15 -13.70 -0.91
C ARG A 111 6.99 -12.60 -0.28
N ILE A 112 8.28 -12.49 -0.63
CA ILE A 112 9.16 -11.44 -0.11
C ILE A 112 8.65 -10.06 -0.52
N SER A 113 8.39 -9.85 -1.81
CA SER A 113 7.90 -8.56 -2.32
C SER A 113 6.55 -8.16 -1.69
N ARG A 114 5.63 -9.12 -1.48
CA ARG A 114 4.37 -8.89 -0.78
C ARG A 114 4.56 -8.52 0.69
N ASN A 115 5.46 -9.20 1.40
CA ASN A 115 5.75 -8.88 2.79
C ASN A 115 6.28 -7.46 2.92
N ASN A 116 7.27 -7.08 2.09
CA ASN A 116 7.80 -5.71 2.06
C ASN A 116 6.73 -4.67 1.71
N PHE A 117 5.81 -5.01 0.81
CA PHE A 117 4.67 -4.15 0.49
C PHE A 117 3.73 -3.97 1.68
N PHE A 118 3.41 -5.03 2.42
CA PHE A 118 2.56 -4.95 3.61
C PHE A 118 3.24 -4.31 4.81
N GLU A 119 4.57 -4.32 4.88
CA GLU A 119 5.34 -3.53 5.85
C GLU A 119 5.33 -2.03 5.49
N SER A 120 5.07 -1.68 4.23
CA SER A 120 4.98 -0.29 3.75
C SER A 120 3.56 0.23 3.56
N ILE A 121 2.53 -0.52 3.96
CA ILE A 121 1.15 -0.02 3.99
C ILE A 121 0.44 -0.47 5.26
N LEU A 122 -0.57 0.26 5.71
CA LEU A 122 -1.37 -0.17 6.85
C LEU A 122 -2.47 -1.14 6.39
N VAL A 123 -2.47 -2.36 6.91
CA VAL A 123 -3.53 -3.35 6.66
C VAL A 123 -4.45 -3.42 7.87
N PHE A 124 -5.70 -3.00 7.69
CA PHE A 124 -6.74 -2.99 8.73
C PHE A 124 -7.70 -4.17 8.60
N ASN A 125 -8.21 -4.66 9.72
CA ASN A 125 -9.25 -5.68 9.78
C ASN A 125 -10.61 -5.14 9.28
N SER A 126 -10.87 -3.85 9.47
CA SER A 126 -12.09 -3.19 9.02
C SER A 126 -11.90 -1.67 8.91
N LYS A 127 -12.85 -1.01 8.26
CA LYS A 127 -12.97 0.45 8.26
C LYS A 127 -13.04 1.06 9.66
N GLU A 128 -13.74 0.39 10.58
CA GLU A 128 -13.87 0.87 11.96
C GLU A 128 -12.52 0.87 12.67
N GLU A 129 -11.72 -0.20 12.53
CA GLU A 129 -10.37 -0.27 13.10
C GLU A 129 -9.52 0.91 12.58
N ARG A 130 -9.55 1.18 11.27
CA ARG A 130 -8.82 2.32 10.69
C ARG A 130 -9.25 3.64 11.31
N LEU A 131 -10.56 3.91 11.38
CA LEU A 131 -11.07 5.18 11.93
C LEU A 131 -10.72 5.35 13.41
N ASN A 132 -10.72 4.26 14.18
CA ASN A 132 -10.31 4.25 15.59
C ASN A 132 -8.80 4.48 15.73
N PHE A 133 -8.02 3.79 14.90
CA PHE A 133 -6.57 3.94 14.86
C PHE A 133 -6.15 5.37 14.50
N LYS A 134 -6.85 6.06 13.58
CA LYS A 134 -6.60 7.49 13.32
C LYS A 134 -6.76 8.37 14.55
N ARG A 135 -7.75 8.09 15.40
CA ARG A 135 -7.93 8.80 16.66
C ARG A 135 -6.82 8.49 17.65
N PHE A 136 -6.33 7.25 17.66
CA PHE A 136 -5.16 6.84 18.44
C PHE A 136 -3.89 7.58 17.98
N ILE A 137 -3.62 7.67 16.68
CA ILE A 137 -2.46 8.41 16.15
C ILE A 137 -2.47 9.86 16.62
N LYS A 138 -3.61 10.55 16.48
CA LYS A 138 -3.73 11.97 16.87
C LYS A 138 -3.36 12.25 18.32
N ARG A 139 -3.54 11.28 19.22
CA ARG A 139 -3.25 11.43 20.66
C ARG A 139 -1.80 11.10 21.01
N ASN A 140 -1.18 10.21 20.25
CA ASN A 140 0.10 9.59 20.63
C ASN A 140 1.26 9.93 19.68
N TRP A 141 1.01 10.57 18.54
CA TRP A 141 2.00 10.76 17.47
C TRP A 141 3.33 11.37 17.95
N GLU A 142 3.29 12.49 18.67
CA GLU A 142 4.52 13.19 19.10
C GLU A 142 5.39 12.34 20.02
N GLU A 143 4.78 11.51 20.87
CA GLU A 143 5.50 10.61 21.76
C GLU A 143 6.05 9.41 20.98
N SER A 144 5.19 8.74 20.19
CA SER A 144 5.58 7.62 19.34
C SER A 144 6.71 7.97 18.37
N ARG A 145 6.65 9.14 17.73
CA ARG A 145 7.68 9.62 16.81
C ARG A 145 9.03 9.76 17.51
N LYS A 146 9.06 10.27 18.74
CA LYS A 146 10.30 10.36 19.53
C LYS A 146 10.79 8.97 19.93
N CYS A 147 9.91 8.13 20.48
CA CYS A 147 10.26 6.79 20.95
C CYS A 147 10.85 5.90 19.86
N TYR A 148 10.24 5.87 18.66
CA TYR A 148 10.70 4.98 17.59
C TYR A 148 11.76 5.61 16.67
N SER A 149 12.06 6.91 16.80
CA SER A 149 12.98 7.61 15.88
C SER A 149 14.33 6.93 15.69
N SER A 150 14.92 6.37 16.74
CA SER A 150 16.19 5.64 16.66
C SER A 150 16.03 4.23 16.12
N GLU A 151 14.94 3.54 16.50
CA GLU A 151 14.65 2.18 16.06
C GLU A 151 14.39 2.13 14.55
N ILE A 152 13.69 3.13 13.99
CA ILE A 152 13.32 3.10 12.58
C ILE A 152 14.51 3.38 11.63
N GLN A 153 15.61 3.97 12.11
CA GLN A 153 16.73 4.37 11.25
C GLN A 153 17.39 3.18 10.53
N SER A 154 17.30 1.97 11.09
CA SER A 154 17.87 0.76 10.49
C SER A 154 16.92 0.05 9.52
N ILE A 155 15.62 0.38 9.54
CA ILE A 155 14.58 -0.28 8.73
C ILE A 155 14.06 0.61 7.60
N VAL A 156 14.14 1.93 7.75
CA VAL A 156 13.70 2.87 6.70
C VAL A 156 14.59 2.69 5.47
N PRO A 157 14.00 2.48 4.28
CA PRO A 157 14.79 2.26 3.08
C PRO A 157 15.55 3.52 2.67
N THR A 158 16.69 3.30 2.00
CA THR A 158 17.43 4.40 1.38
C THR A 158 16.67 4.87 0.15
N VAL A 159 16.21 6.12 0.16
CA VAL A 159 15.55 6.74 -0.98
C VAL A 159 16.61 7.37 -1.89
N PRO A 160 16.75 6.94 -3.16
CA PRO A 160 17.70 7.53 -4.09
C PRO A 160 17.30 8.98 -4.43
N LYS A 161 18.28 9.78 -4.84
CA LYS A 161 17.99 11.12 -5.37
C LYS A 161 17.27 10.98 -6.72
N LEU A 162 15.97 11.23 -6.72
CA LEU A 162 15.15 11.22 -7.92
C LEU A 162 15.43 12.46 -8.78
N GLY A 163 15.16 12.34 -10.09
CA GLY A 163 15.34 13.42 -11.06
C GLY A 163 14.37 14.60 -10.87
N ASN A 164 14.40 15.53 -11.82
CA ASN A 164 13.56 16.73 -11.80
C ASN A 164 12.07 16.38 -11.71
N GLY A 165 11.35 17.01 -10.78
CA GLY A 165 9.91 16.80 -10.55
C GLY A 165 9.56 16.26 -9.16
N TYR A 166 10.54 15.77 -8.39
CA TYR A 166 10.33 15.29 -7.02
C TYR A 166 10.93 16.23 -5.98
N THR A 167 10.19 16.48 -4.90
CA THR A 167 10.70 17.23 -3.75
C THR A 167 11.72 16.37 -3.00
N TYR A 168 12.93 16.88 -2.88
CA TYR A 168 14.00 16.20 -2.16
C TYR A 168 13.62 15.91 -0.71
N GLY A 169 13.78 14.66 -0.28
CA GLY A 169 13.49 14.23 1.08
C GLY A 169 12.02 13.92 1.39
N ALA A 170 11.07 14.23 0.50
CA ALA A 170 9.65 13.98 0.76
C ALA A 170 9.34 12.49 0.98
N PHE A 171 9.78 11.61 0.06
CA PHE A 171 9.61 10.16 0.21
C PHE A 171 10.35 9.59 1.42
N LYS A 172 11.47 10.21 1.83
CA LYS A 172 12.17 9.77 3.05
C LYS A 172 11.28 9.99 4.28
N GLN A 173 10.63 11.16 4.37
CA GLN A 173 9.69 11.43 5.45
C GLN A 173 8.50 10.46 5.40
N GLU A 174 7.94 10.19 4.22
CA GLU A 174 6.83 9.22 4.08
C GLU A 174 7.22 7.80 4.49
N CYS A 175 8.44 7.35 4.14
CA CYS A 175 8.99 6.07 4.59
C CYS A 175 9.19 6.02 6.11
N GLU A 176 9.68 7.10 6.72
CA GLU A 176 9.81 7.20 8.19
C GLU A 176 8.44 7.15 8.87
N ASP A 177 7.47 7.91 8.35
CA ASP A 177 6.12 8.01 8.90
C ASP A 177 5.44 6.64 8.87
N ILE A 178 5.49 5.91 7.75
CA ILE A 178 4.87 4.58 7.68
C ILE A 178 5.52 3.57 8.64
N CYS A 179 6.84 3.62 8.82
CA CYS A 179 7.53 2.76 9.79
C CYS A 179 7.04 3.02 11.23
N ILE A 180 6.84 4.30 11.59
CA ILE A 180 6.26 4.68 12.89
C ILE A 180 4.81 4.19 12.99
N LEU A 181 4.01 4.39 11.95
CA LEU A 181 2.61 3.99 11.94
C LEU A 181 2.43 2.47 12.07
N GLN A 182 3.32 1.65 11.51
CA GLN A 182 3.30 0.19 11.71
C GLN A 182 3.51 -0.21 13.17
N LYS A 183 4.46 0.44 13.85
CA LYS A 183 4.70 0.24 15.29
C LYS A 183 3.47 0.65 16.09
N MET A 184 2.94 1.83 15.83
CA MET A 184 1.72 2.32 16.49
C MET A 184 0.52 1.41 16.26
N LEU A 185 0.34 0.86 15.06
CA LEU A 185 -0.76 -0.07 14.76
C LEU A 185 -0.62 -1.37 15.54
N SER A 186 0.61 -1.86 15.67
CA SER A 186 0.92 -3.05 16.48
C SER A 186 0.62 -2.82 17.96
N GLU A 187 0.90 -1.63 18.47
CA GLU A 187 0.59 -1.25 19.86
C GLU A 187 -0.89 -1.03 20.11
N TYR A 188 -1.57 -0.32 19.21
CA TYR A 188 -3.02 -0.13 19.24
C TYR A 188 -3.75 -1.48 19.37
N ARG A 189 -3.33 -2.46 18.57
CA ARG A 189 -3.87 -3.83 18.62
C ARG A 189 -3.50 -4.61 19.89
N ARG A 190 -2.50 -4.21 20.66
CA ARG A 190 -2.16 -4.83 21.96
C ARG A 190 -2.96 -4.24 23.12
N ILE A 191 -3.54 -3.05 22.95
CA ILE A 191 -4.33 -2.35 23.98
C ILE A 191 -5.81 -2.76 23.88
N ASP A 192 -6.30 -3.02 22.67
CA ASP A 192 -7.70 -3.40 22.41
C ASP A 192 -8.00 -4.91 22.61
N TYR A 193 -7.06 -5.69 23.16
CA TYR A 193 -7.20 -7.10 23.60
C TYR A 193 -6.60 -7.30 25.00
#